data_AF-A0A424HMI3-F1
#
_entry.id   AF-A0A424HMI3-F1
#
_cell.length_a   1.000
_cell.length_b   1.000
_cell.length_c   1.000
_cell.angle_alpha   90.00
_cell.angle_beta   90.00
_cell.angle_gamma   90.00
#
_symmetry.space_group_name_H-M   'P 1'
#
loop_
_entity.id
_entity.type
_entity.pdbx_description
1 polymer ?
#
loop_
_entity_poly.entity_id
_entity_poly.type
_entity_poly.pdbx_seq_one_letter_code
_entity_poly.pdbx_strand_id
1 'polypeptide(L)'
;MSVKNQFGLTRHHQGVVMILQQLGVDWTLLGTLDSACDVLLLPPNETDRQWIDVARSIPTIDLSGLLASAQGFSTCSKSVKYLLDTPWLQTLWDVPIHPLTVRTFPKGQSLQKSIWVDVNRQTCHVGLPFWTTSQQHTSWMAMMPMGTSSSPTSIRPTERIHQTPYSLMRHVLHYVMIQACLWSGRPLLRKTYYPEGVNNIFMLRVDSDYGTPEAVQSLIDTCQTYEMPSTWFLHTEAHKGWLDLFVNPDIEVAVHGVRHQSRGSTEALLRNILQAKADIERETDLKPVGVAMPFGRYNSQIAEVYRQCNHLFDYASDFGFDSDNLPHWPNDHEPLQVPIHPICPGSFRRTKATEQDIQRFFLEKWAKAMTRGEPFIFYHHPMQGDSGVLQQLFGLVSEQKSRGLVETWTVKQWAAWWTHRSRAMPHHDELEGSPWRVKWIKEDSLPRPLSGEDLSVRAYSPPKNPFRQWKAIILDELGQRTQ
;
A
#
# COMPACT_ATOMS: atom_id res chain seq x y z
N MET A 1 23.39 -26.65 6.93
CA MET A 1 24.08 -25.62 6.12
C MET A 1 23.68 -24.27 6.69
N SER A 2 24.64 -23.47 7.15
CA SER A 2 24.42 -22.12 7.69
C SER A 2 23.66 -21.28 6.65
N VAL A 3 22.50 -20.73 7.02
CA VAL A 3 21.75 -19.80 6.18
C VAL A 3 22.66 -18.59 5.92
N LYS A 4 23.14 -18.43 4.68
CA LYS A 4 23.69 -17.14 4.25
C LYS A 4 22.51 -16.17 4.26
N ASN A 5 22.65 -15.02 4.91
CA ASN A 5 21.65 -13.96 4.81
C ASN A 5 21.47 -13.60 3.33
N GLN A 6 20.27 -13.85 2.80
CA GLN A 6 20.00 -13.67 1.38
C GLN A 6 20.08 -12.19 0.99
N PHE A 7 19.67 -11.29 1.90
CA PHE A 7 19.69 -9.85 1.69
C PHE A 7 20.54 -9.12 2.72
N GLY A 8 21.39 -8.22 2.23
CA GLY A 8 22.25 -7.36 3.02
C GLY A 8 21.90 -5.90 2.83
N LEU A 9 21.84 -5.12 3.91
CA LEU A 9 21.66 -3.68 3.85
C LEU A 9 22.97 -3.00 4.27
N THR A 10 23.50 -2.08 3.47
CA THR A 10 24.78 -1.42 3.82
C THR A 10 24.67 -0.40 4.94
N ARG A 11 23.48 0.17 5.14
CA ARG A 11 23.19 1.13 6.21
C ARG A 11 21.72 1.12 6.56
N HIS A 12 21.36 1.50 7.78
CA HIS A 12 19.95 1.59 8.15
C HIS A 12 19.25 2.69 7.34
N HIS A 13 18.08 2.37 6.79
CA HIS A 13 17.18 3.34 6.16
C HIS A 13 15.74 2.91 6.41
N GLN A 14 15.02 3.69 7.22
CA GLN A 14 13.69 3.33 7.73
C GLN A 14 12.75 2.89 6.61
N GLY A 15 12.75 3.66 5.52
CA GLY A 15 11.89 3.39 4.40
C GLY A 15 12.17 2.09 3.63
N VAL A 16 13.43 1.67 3.57
CA VAL A 16 13.80 0.41 2.91
C VAL A 16 13.43 -0.74 3.82
N VAL A 17 13.74 -0.62 5.12
CA VAL A 17 13.38 -1.61 6.14
C VAL A 17 11.88 -1.88 6.14
N MET A 18 11.07 -0.83 6.10
CA MET A 18 9.61 -0.90 5.99
C MET A 18 9.16 -1.76 4.79
N ILE A 19 9.71 -1.53 3.59
CA ILE A 19 9.34 -2.34 2.41
C ILE A 19 9.84 -3.78 2.56
N LEU A 20 11.05 -4.02 3.10
CA LEU A 20 11.56 -5.37 3.32
C LEU A 20 10.68 -6.16 4.29
N GLN A 21 10.18 -5.51 5.36
CA GLN A 21 9.20 -6.08 6.28
C GLN A 21 7.88 -6.42 5.58
N GLN A 22 7.40 -5.53 4.70
CA GLN A 22 6.19 -5.79 3.91
C GLN A 22 6.37 -7.00 2.99
N LEU A 23 7.49 -7.06 2.26
CA LEU A 23 7.82 -8.19 1.39
C LEU A 23 8.02 -9.48 2.18
N GLY A 24 8.42 -9.38 3.46
CA GLY A 24 8.63 -10.51 4.34
C GLY A 24 9.87 -11.30 3.97
N VAL A 25 10.95 -10.59 3.61
CA VAL A 25 12.26 -11.17 3.32
C VAL A 25 13.15 -11.10 4.55
N ASP A 26 14.05 -12.07 4.69
CA ASP A 26 15.09 -11.98 5.73
C ASP A 26 16.24 -11.10 5.26
N TRP A 27 16.62 -10.14 6.09
CA TRP A 27 17.70 -9.22 5.78
C TRP A 27 18.55 -8.96 7.01
N THR A 28 19.80 -8.54 6.80
CA THR A 28 20.69 -8.10 7.88
C THR A 28 21.36 -6.78 7.52
N LEU A 29 21.69 -5.99 8.54
CA LEU A 29 22.55 -4.83 8.38
C LEU A 29 24.02 -5.30 8.31
N LEU A 30 24.72 -4.99 7.23
CA LEU A 30 26.08 -5.46 6.96
C LEU A 30 27.17 -4.40 7.17
N GLY A 31 26.82 -3.11 7.09
CA GLY A 31 27.75 -2.00 7.36
C GLY A 31 28.89 -1.82 6.34
N THR A 32 29.14 -2.81 5.47
CA THR A 32 30.22 -2.79 4.47
C THR A 32 29.76 -3.38 3.13
N LEU A 33 30.44 -3.00 2.04
CA LEU A 33 30.21 -3.56 0.69
C LEU A 33 30.85 -4.94 0.49
N ASP A 34 31.69 -5.38 1.43
CA ASP A 34 32.50 -6.59 1.34
C ASP A 34 31.88 -7.82 2.00
N SER A 35 30.67 -7.68 2.51
CA SER A 35 29.98 -8.74 3.22
C SER A 35 29.36 -9.78 2.27
N ALA A 36 29.41 -11.05 2.66
CA ALA A 36 28.89 -12.15 1.85
C ALA A 36 27.36 -12.27 1.96
N CYS A 37 26.63 -11.80 0.95
CA CYS A 37 25.19 -11.98 0.77
C CYS A 37 24.85 -12.24 -0.70
N ASP A 38 23.64 -12.76 -0.97
CA ASP A 38 23.20 -12.98 -2.36
C ASP A 38 22.77 -11.65 -3.01
N VAL A 39 22.12 -10.76 -2.25
CA VAL A 39 21.68 -9.44 -2.71
C VAL A 39 22.07 -8.35 -1.70
N LEU A 40 22.85 -7.35 -2.13
CA LEU A 40 23.25 -6.20 -1.34
C LEU A 40 22.43 -4.95 -1.73
N LEU A 41 21.59 -4.46 -0.83
CA LEU A 41 20.80 -3.26 -0.96
C LEU A 41 21.60 -2.04 -0.53
N LEU A 42 21.57 -0.98 -1.36
CA LEU A 42 22.27 0.28 -1.16
C LEU A 42 21.25 1.42 -1.00
N PRO A 43 20.90 1.79 0.24
CA PRO A 43 19.96 2.87 0.50
C PRO A 43 20.51 4.24 0.07
N PRO A 44 19.64 5.25 -0.14
CA PRO A 44 20.02 6.63 -0.48
C PRO A 44 20.79 7.33 0.66
N ASN A 45 21.65 8.31 0.33
CA ASN A 45 22.47 9.05 1.31
C ASN A 45 21.79 10.33 1.79
N GLU A 46 21.21 10.30 3.00
CA GLU A 46 20.46 11.45 3.52
C GLU A 46 21.34 12.63 3.97
N THR A 47 22.60 12.41 4.34
CA THR A 47 23.51 13.46 4.89
C THR A 47 24.27 14.23 3.81
N ASP A 48 24.16 13.83 2.57
CA ASP A 48 24.96 14.37 1.49
C ASP A 48 24.24 15.62 0.95
N ARG A 49 24.70 16.82 1.32
CA ARG A 49 23.99 18.10 1.06
C ARG A 49 23.70 18.38 -0.42
N GLN A 50 24.41 17.72 -1.34
CA GLN A 50 24.10 17.78 -2.78
C GLN A 50 22.78 17.06 -3.13
N TRP A 51 22.17 16.32 -2.19
CA TRP A 51 21.06 15.40 -2.44
C TRP A 51 19.67 15.94 -2.10
N ILE A 52 19.58 17.06 -1.37
CA ILE A 52 18.31 17.73 -1.06
C ILE A 52 17.64 18.32 -2.34
N ASP A 53 18.39 18.41 -3.45
CA ASP A 53 17.91 18.86 -4.77
C ASP A 53 17.67 17.73 -5.80
N VAL A 54 17.80 16.44 -5.41
CA VAL A 54 17.97 15.31 -6.36
C VAL A 54 16.66 14.62 -6.77
N ALA A 55 15.56 15.36 -6.87
CA ALA A 55 14.28 14.91 -7.44
C ALA A 55 14.30 14.68 -8.97
N ARG A 56 15.47 14.39 -9.58
CA ARG A 56 15.69 14.59 -11.02
C ARG A 56 16.54 13.53 -11.73
N SER A 57 16.23 12.23 -11.73
CA SER A 57 16.84 11.25 -12.67
C SER A 57 15.94 10.03 -12.93
N ILE A 58 15.85 9.56 -14.18
CA ILE A 58 15.26 8.25 -14.55
C ILE A 58 16.17 7.16 -13.93
N PRO A 59 15.64 6.17 -13.19
CA PRO A 59 16.47 5.09 -12.69
C PRO A 59 17.00 4.27 -13.89
N THR A 60 18.17 3.65 -13.76
CA THR A 60 18.78 2.88 -14.87
C THR A 60 19.08 1.50 -14.33
N ILE A 61 18.53 0.45 -14.94
CA ILE A 61 18.85 -0.92 -14.53
C ILE A 61 19.92 -1.48 -15.47
N ASP A 62 21.08 -1.84 -14.90
CA ASP A 62 22.12 -2.58 -15.62
C ASP A 62 22.00 -4.08 -15.38
N LEU A 63 21.34 -4.76 -16.31
CA LEU A 63 21.19 -6.22 -16.29
C LEU A 63 22.49 -6.95 -16.70
N SER A 64 23.54 -6.23 -17.13
CA SER A 64 24.72 -6.84 -17.76
C SER A 64 25.91 -7.05 -16.83
N GLY A 65 25.92 -6.40 -15.66
CA GLY A 65 27.05 -6.43 -14.71
C GLY A 65 28.31 -5.70 -15.22
N LEU A 66 28.25 -5.01 -16.35
CA LEU A 66 29.40 -4.36 -16.99
C LEU A 66 29.63 -2.92 -16.52
N LEU A 67 28.66 -2.26 -15.87
CA LEU A 67 28.84 -0.89 -15.37
C LEU A 67 29.77 -0.77 -14.17
N ALA A 68 29.93 -1.82 -13.35
CA ALA A 68 30.79 -1.79 -12.18
C ALA A 68 32.26 -2.15 -12.48
N SER A 69 32.51 -2.91 -13.56
CA SER A 69 33.83 -3.44 -13.88
C SER A 69 34.66 -2.56 -14.82
N ALA A 70 34.07 -1.52 -15.41
CA ALA A 70 34.75 -0.72 -16.41
C ALA A 70 34.76 0.78 -16.03
N GLN A 71 35.93 1.27 -15.61
CA GLN A 71 36.28 2.71 -15.69
C GLN A 71 36.41 3.19 -17.16
N GLY A 72 35.66 2.60 -18.09
CA GLY A 72 35.76 2.85 -19.52
C GLY A 72 34.56 2.22 -20.23
N PHE A 73 33.64 3.07 -20.66
CA PHE A 73 32.39 2.77 -21.36
C PHE A 73 32.42 1.56 -22.32
N SER A 74 31.36 0.74 -22.26
CA SER A 74 30.64 0.31 -23.47
C SER A 74 29.13 0.35 -23.20
N THR A 75 28.39 1.03 -24.07
CA THR A 75 26.99 1.37 -23.88
C THR A 75 26.06 0.27 -24.39
N CYS A 76 25.49 -0.49 -23.46
CA CYS A 76 24.17 -1.10 -23.66
C CYS A 76 23.28 -0.80 -22.45
N SER A 77 23.01 0.48 -22.22
CA SER A 77 22.08 0.94 -21.17
C SER A 77 20.65 0.65 -21.59
N LYS A 78 19.91 -0.17 -20.84
CA LYS A 78 18.45 -0.20 -20.93
C LYS A 78 17.88 0.78 -19.90
N SER A 79 17.14 1.79 -20.37
CA SER A 79 16.46 2.75 -19.50
C SER A 79 15.30 2.08 -18.74
N VAL A 80 14.98 2.54 -17.51
CA VAL A 80 13.76 2.12 -16.75
C VAL A 80 12.46 2.31 -17.51
N LYS A 81 12.46 3.11 -18.59
CA LYS A 81 11.36 3.13 -19.56
C LYS A 81 10.90 1.71 -19.93
N TYR A 82 11.81 0.75 -20.07
CA TYR A 82 11.50 -0.65 -20.39
C TYR A 82 10.80 -1.44 -19.27
N LEU A 83 11.02 -1.06 -17.99
CA LEU A 83 10.29 -1.64 -16.84
C LEU A 83 8.89 -1.07 -16.74
N LEU A 84 8.77 0.25 -16.89
CA LEU A 84 7.48 0.93 -16.91
C LEU A 84 6.68 0.56 -18.17
N ASP A 85 7.35 0.09 -19.22
CA ASP A 85 6.78 -0.47 -20.45
C ASP A 85 6.42 -1.97 -20.33
N THR A 86 6.66 -2.59 -19.17
CA THR A 86 6.23 -3.98 -18.92
C THR A 86 4.71 -4.00 -18.75
N PRO A 87 3.94 -4.80 -19.51
CA PRO A 87 2.48 -4.84 -19.42
C PRO A 87 1.94 -5.05 -17.99
N TRP A 88 2.71 -5.74 -17.15
CA TRP A 88 2.40 -5.95 -15.74
C TRP A 88 2.50 -4.68 -14.88
N LEU A 89 3.42 -3.74 -15.17
CA LEU A 89 3.60 -2.51 -14.40
C LEU A 89 2.64 -1.38 -14.82
N GLN A 90 2.20 -1.36 -16.08
CA GLN A 90 1.31 -0.34 -16.63
C GLN A 90 -0.13 -0.38 -16.08
N THR A 91 -0.56 -1.55 -15.58
CA THR A 91 -1.91 -1.76 -15.04
C THR A 91 -2.01 -1.46 -13.54
N LEU A 92 -0.89 -1.17 -12.88
CA LEU A 92 -0.78 -1.03 -11.41
C LEU A 92 -1.11 0.37 -10.89
N TRP A 93 -1.34 1.36 -11.77
CA TRP A 93 -1.35 2.76 -11.34
C TRP A 93 -2.76 3.22 -11.05
N ASP A 94 -3.05 3.31 -9.76
CA ASP A 94 -4.33 3.71 -9.22
C ASP A 94 -4.30 5.10 -8.58
N VAL A 95 -3.10 5.71 -8.47
CA VAL A 95 -2.82 7.04 -7.92
C VAL A 95 -1.92 7.81 -8.90
N PRO A 96 -2.19 9.09 -9.23
CA PRO A 96 -1.31 9.87 -10.09
C PRO A 96 0.01 10.15 -9.38
N ILE A 97 1.12 9.88 -10.06
CA ILE A 97 2.44 10.29 -9.60
C ILE A 97 2.59 11.77 -9.98
N HIS A 98 2.87 12.65 -9.01
CA HIS A 98 3.27 14.03 -9.32
C HIS A 98 4.45 14.00 -10.30
N PRO A 99 4.52 14.84 -11.35
CA PRO A 99 5.60 14.80 -12.33
C PRO A 99 6.96 14.95 -11.63
N LEU A 100 7.66 13.83 -11.44
CA LEU A 100 9.06 13.80 -11.06
C LEU A 100 9.84 14.36 -12.25
N THR A 101 10.34 15.58 -12.13
CA THR A 101 11.03 16.28 -13.22
C THR A 101 12.45 15.71 -13.37
N VAL A 102 12.74 14.95 -14.42
CA VAL A 102 14.04 14.28 -14.59
C VAL A 102 15.04 15.13 -15.42
N ARG A 103 16.31 15.22 -14.98
CA ARG A 103 17.46 15.70 -15.80
C ARG A 103 18.66 14.75 -15.67
N THR A 104 19.57 14.72 -16.65
CA THR A 104 20.68 13.76 -16.72
C THR A 104 22.05 14.42 -16.55
N PHE A 105 23.02 13.70 -15.96
CA PHE A 105 24.43 14.10 -15.88
C PHE A 105 25.38 12.99 -16.38
N PRO A 106 26.55 13.34 -16.94
CA PRO A 106 27.51 12.38 -17.48
C PRO A 106 28.65 12.13 -16.49
N LYS A 107 28.49 11.22 -15.50
CA LYS A 107 29.56 10.40 -14.89
C LYS A 107 29.10 9.59 -13.67
N GLY A 108 29.77 8.46 -13.44
CA GLY A 108 29.45 7.40 -12.46
C GLY A 108 29.56 7.79 -10.98
N GLN A 109 28.71 8.70 -10.52
CA GLN A 109 28.46 8.98 -9.10
C GLN A 109 27.20 8.24 -8.56
N SER A 110 26.62 7.32 -9.31
CA SER A 110 25.25 6.80 -9.07
C SER A 110 25.19 5.27 -8.91
N LEU A 111 25.93 4.71 -7.94
CA LEU A 111 25.71 3.31 -7.52
C LEU A 111 24.34 3.09 -6.85
N GLN A 112 23.72 4.16 -6.33
CA GLN A 112 22.46 4.14 -5.57
C GLN A 112 21.19 4.14 -6.45
N LYS A 113 21.31 3.94 -7.77
CA LYS A 113 20.15 3.85 -8.70
C LYS A 113 20.30 2.78 -9.78
N SER A 114 21.18 1.81 -9.55
CA SER A 114 21.57 0.77 -10.49
C SER A 114 21.51 -0.61 -9.85
N ILE A 115 21.15 -1.62 -10.63
CA ILE A 115 21.41 -3.02 -10.26
C ILE A 115 22.68 -3.46 -10.97
N TRP A 116 23.56 -4.22 -10.32
CA TRP A 116 24.66 -4.91 -11.00
C TRP A 116 25.02 -6.21 -10.29
N VAL A 117 25.65 -7.14 -11.00
CA VAL A 117 26.09 -8.42 -10.46
C VAL A 117 27.61 -8.42 -10.34
N ASP A 118 28.12 -8.63 -9.13
CA ASP A 118 29.53 -8.95 -8.87
C ASP A 118 29.73 -10.46 -9.06
N VAL A 119 30.22 -10.84 -10.24
CA VAL A 119 30.45 -12.24 -10.62
C VAL A 119 31.50 -12.91 -9.73
N ASN A 120 32.50 -12.14 -9.25
CA ASN A 120 33.57 -12.68 -8.42
C ASN A 120 33.04 -13.03 -7.02
N ARG A 121 32.10 -12.24 -6.51
CA ARG A 121 31.48 -12.42 -5.19
C ARG A 121 30.18 -13.22 -5.22
N GLN A 122 29.63 -13.45 -6.42
CA GLN A 122 28.30 -13.99 -6.64
C GLN A 122 27.21 -13.18 -5.91
N THR A 123 27.34 -11.86 -5.92
CA THR A 123 26.43 -10.93 -5.21
C THR A 123 25.78 -9.98 -6.21
N CYS A 124 24.47 -9.76 -6.07
CA CYS A 124 23.76 -8.73 -6.82
C CYS A 124 23.60 -7.47 -5.96
N HIS A 125 24.05 -6.32 -6.44
CA HIS A 125 23.91 -5.05 -5.75
C HIS A 125 22.73 -4.27 -6.31
N VAL A 126 21.91 -3.70 -5.45
CA VAL A 126 20.70 -2.95 -5.82
C VAL A 126 20.75 -1.56 -5.19
N GLY A 127 21.01 -0.57 -6.04
CA GLY A 127 20.85 0.85 -5.73
C GLY A 127 19.39 1.27 -5.75
N LEU A 128 18.89 1.75 -4.61
CA LEU A 128 17.50 2.13 -4.44
C LEU A 128 17.27 3.63 -4.69
N PRO A 129 16.51 4.02 -5.73
CA PRO A 129 16.28 5.42 -6.08
C PRO A 129 15.17 6.02 -5.20
N PHE A 130 15.36 6.10 -3.88
CA PHE A 130 14.23 6.32 -2.99
C PHE A 130 14.45 7.42 -1.94
N TRP A 131 13.33 7.85 -1.36
CA TRP A 131 13.00 9.13 -0.73
C TRP A 131 13.91 9.58 0.43
N THR A 132 13.72 10.83 0.84
CA THR A 132 14.31 11.37 2.08
C THR A 132 13.27 11.34 3.20
N THR A 133 13.70 11.09 4.44
CA THR A 133 12.88 11.23 5.67
C THR A 133 12.09 12.53 5.75
N SER A 134 12.55 13.61 5.10
CA SER A 134 11.85 14.91 5.07
C SER A 134 10.44 14.90 4.46
N GLN A 135 10.08 13.86 3.70
CA GLN A 135 8.79 13.75 2.99
C GLN A 135 7.73 12.92 3.75
N GLN A 136 8.05 12.32 4.89
CA GLN A 136 7.15 11.42 5.63
C GLN A 136 5.86 12.08 6.15
N HIS A 137 5.80 13.40 6.15
CA HIS A 137 4.64 14.16 6.63
C HIS A 137 4.02 15.05 5.54
N THR A 138 4.40 14.85 4.27
CA THR A 138 3.88 15.66 3.17
C THR A 138 2.70 14.97 2.49
N SER A 139 1.57 15.68 2.44
CA SER A 139 0.36 15.23 1.74
C SER A 139 -0.05 16.21 0.66
N TRP A 140 -0.85 15.75 -0.29
CA TRP A 140 -1.34 16.57 -1.40
C TRP A 140 -2.73 16.10 -1.86
N MET A 141 -3.46 16.98 -2.55
CA MET A 141 -4.75 16.62 -3.15
C MET A 141 -4.51 15.83 -4.44
N ALA A 142 -4.66 14.51 -4.38
CA ALA A 142 -4.58 13.64 -5.55
C ALA A 142 -5.94 13.51 -6.24
N MET A 143 -5.92 13.45 -7.56
CA MET A 143 -7.10 13.20 -8.39
C MET A 143 -7.06 11.75 -8.88
N MET A 144 -7.97 10.89 -8.44
CA MET A 144 -7.85 9.48 -8.75
C MET A 144 -8.26 9.18 -10.20
N PRO A 145 -7.46 8.41 -10.95
CA PRO A 145 -7.82 8.00 -12.29
C PRO A 145 -9.07 7.10 -12.27
N MET A 146 -9.94 7.28 -13.27
CA MET A 146 -11.15 6.49 -13.51
C MET A 146 -10.99 5.76 -14.85
N GLY A 147 -11.06 4.42 -14.88
CA GLY A 147 -10.95 3.66 -16.13
C GLY A 147 -9.70 3.98 -16.95
N THR A 148 -9.87 4.30 -18.25
CA THR A 148 -8.77 4.69 -19.15
C THR A 148 -8.20 6.07 -18.82
N SER A 149 -6.91 6.28 -19.07
CA SER A 149 -6.21 7.56 -18.79
C SER A 149 -6.83 8.80 -19.47
N SER A 150 -7.68 8.60 -20.48
CA SER A 150 -8.44 9.61 -21.22
C SER A 150 -9.73 10.11 -20.54
N SER A 151 -10.14 9.54 -19.42
CA SER A 151 -11.37 9.95 -18.73
C SER A 151 -11.34 11.44 -18.33
N PRO A 152 -12.40 12.22 -18.56
CA PRO A 152 -12.43 13.65 -18.22
C PRO A 152 -12.10 13.89 -16.75
N THR A 153 -11.35 14.95 -16.44
CA THR A 153 -11.02 15.31 -15.04
C THR A 153 -12.26 15.60 -14.20
N SER A 154 -13.36 16.03 -14.83
CA SER A 154 -14.62 16.33 -14.15
C SER A 154 -15.32 15.13 -13.52
N ILE A 155 -14.96 13.89 -13.88
CA ILE A 155 -15.54 12.67 -13.32
C ILE A 155 -14.62 11.98 -12.30
N ARG A 156 -13.44 12.54 -12.03
CA ARG A 156 -12.44 11.95 -11.15
C ARG A 156 -12.62 12.47 -9.73
N PRO A 157 -12.69 11.59 -8.71
CA PRO A 157 -12.76 12.02 -7.32
C PRO A 157 -11.37 12.51 -6.89
N THR A 158 -11.33 13.31 -5.83
CA THR A 158 -10.08 13.84 -5.29
C THR A 158 -10.02 13.60 -3.80
N GLU A 159 -8.87 13.20 -3.28
CA GLU A 159 -8.61 13.07 -1.85
C GLU A 159 -7.20 13.53 -1.50
N ARG A 160 -7.00 13.97 -0.25
CA ARG A 160 -5.69 14.27 0.30
C ARG A 160 -5.02 12.97 0.74
N ILE A 161 -3.96 12.60 0.03
CA ILE A 161 -3.16 11.40 0.32
C ILE A 161 -1.70 11.77 0.56
N HIS A 162 -0.93 10.80 1.03
CA HIS A 162 0.52 10.92 1.15
C HIS A 162 1.19 11.18 -0.22
N GLN A 163 2.25 11.99 -0.25
CA GLN A 163 2.97 12.28 -1.50
C GLN A 163 3.81 11.12 -1.99
N THR A 164 4.29 10.27 -1.09
CA THR A 164 5.12 9.11 -1.42
C THR A 164 4.24 7.91 -1.76
N PRO A 165 4.35 7.32 -2.97
CA PRO A 165 3.58 6.14 -3.37
C PRO A 165 4.25 4.85 -2.86
N TYR A 166 4.08 4.52 -1.58
CA TYR A 166 4.75 3.37 -0.96
C TYR A 166 4.40 2.03 -1.62
N SER A 167 3.15 1.85 -2.08
CA SER A 167 2.73 0.65 -2.82
C SER A 167 3.53 0.43 -4.10
N LEU A 168 3.72 1.49 -4.90
CA LEU A 168 4.56 1.46 -6.10
C LEU A 168 6.00 1.10 -5.76
N MET A 169 6.54 1.69 -4.71
CA MET A 169 7.92 1.42 -4.29
C MET A 169 8.11 -0.03 -3.86
N ARG A 170 7.13 -0.60 -3.15
CA ARG A 170 7.10 -2.01 -2.82
C ARG A 170 7.05 -2.88 -4.08
N HIS A 171 6.19 -2.58 -5.05
CA HIS A 171 6.11 -3.34 -6.30
C HIS A 171 7.44 -3.33 -7.07
N VAL A 172 8.05 -2.14 -7.20
CA VAL A 172 9.33 -1.99 -7.88
C VAL A 172 10.42 -2.76 -7.15
N LEU A 173 10.51 -2.63 -5.82
CA LEU A 173 11.51 -3.36 -5.04
C LEU A 173 11.30 -4.87 -5.13
N HIS A 174 10.06 -5.35 -5.02
CA HIS A 174 9.72 -6.75 -5.16
C HIS A 174 10.20 -7.32 -6.50
N TYR A 175 9.85 -6.64 -7.59
CA TYR A 175 10.28 -7.01 -8.94
C TYR A 175 11.81 -7.08 -9.04
N VAL A 176 12.48 -6.03 -8.55
CA VAL A 176 13.95 -5.92 -8.58
C VAL A 176 14.61 -7.04 -7.78
N MET A 177 14.06 -7.40 -6.63
CA MET A 177 14.58 -8.48 -5.78
C MET A 177 14.39 -9.85 -6.43
N ILE A 178 13.25 -10.11 -7.08
CA ILE A 178 13.06 -11.34 -7.87
C ILE A 178 14.16 -11.45 -8.93
N GLN A 179 14.36 -10.39 -9.73
CA GLN A 179 15.38 -10.39 -10.78
C GLN A 179 16.79 -10.59 -10.22
N ALA A 180 17.13 -9.88 -9.14
CA ALA A 180 18.42 -9.98 -8.48
C ALA A 180 18.71 -11.40 -7.97
N CYS A 181 17.74 -12.05 -7.33
CA CYS A 181 17.88 -13.42 -6.87
C CYS A 181 18.06 -14.39 -8.05
N LEU A 182 17.24 -14.27 -9.10
CA LEU A 182 17.34 -15.13 -10.28
C LEU A 182 18.72 -15.04 -10.94
N TRP A 183 19.32 -13.85 -11.02
CA TRP A 183 20.70 -13.72 -11.52
C TRP A 183 21.75 -14.35 -10.62
N SER A 184 21.54 -14.34 -9.30
CA SER A 184 22.40 -15.09 -8.35
C SER A 184 22.17 -16.61 -8.39
N GLY A 185 21.28 -17.10 -9.27
CA GLY A 185 20.95 -18.51 -9.40
C GLY A 185 20.06 -19.04 -8.26
N ARG A 186 19.32 -18.15 -7.58
CA ARG A 186 18.47 -18.50 -6.42
C ARG A 186 17.07 -17.91 -6.57
N PRO A 187 16.02 -18.59 -6.09
CA PRO A 187 14.70 -17.97 -6.00
C PRO A 187 14.66 -16.92 -4.89
N LEU A 188 13.76 -15.93 -5.00
CA LEU A 188 13.44 -15.05 -3.88
C LEU A 188 12.68 -15.85 -2.83
N LEU A 189 13.20 -15.94 -1.60
CA LEU A 189 12.49 -16.52 -0.46
C LEU A 189 11.81 -15.40 0.31
N ARG A 190 10.49 -15.52 0.52
CA ARG A 190 9.72 -14.55 1.31
C ARG A 190 8.52 -15.18 1.99
N LYS A 191 7.99 -14.51 3.01
CA LYS A 191 6.71 -14.84 3.64
C LYS A 191 5.54 -14.52 2.71
N THR A 192 4.53 -15.39 2.68
CA THR A 192 3.23 -15.08 2.06
C THR A 192 2.59 -13.87 2.73
N TYR A 193 1.74 -13.14 2.00
CA TYR A 193 1.00 -12.02 2.60
C TYR A 193 -0.14 -12.50 3.50
N TYR A 194 -0.74 -13.63 3.17
CA TYR A 194 -1.89 -14.21 3.86
C TYR A 194 -1.53 -15.51 4.59
N PRO A 195 -2.37 -15.95 5.56
CA PRO A 195 -2.24 -17.26 6.16
C PRO A 195 -2.36 -18.38 5.12
N GLU A 196 -1.87 -19.56 5.49
CA GLU A 196 -2.08 -20.76 4.68
C GLU A 196 -3.57 -21.00 4.39
N GLY A 197 -3.90 -21.23 3.11
CA GLY A 197 -5.28 -21.45 2.65
C GLY A 197 -6.01 -20.17 2.21
N VAL A 198 -5.51 -18.98 2.56
CA VAL A 198 -6.13 -17.70 2.18
C VAL A 198 -5.47 -17.14 0.91
N ASN A 199 -6.28 -16.89 -0.11
CA ASN A 199 -5.80 -16.38 -1.40
C ASN A 199 -5.80 -14.85 -1.46
N ASN A 200 -6.84 -14.22 -0.92
CA ASN A 200 -6.96 -12.77 -0.81
C ASN A 200 -7.95 -12.39 0.29
N ILE A 201 -7.96 -11.12 0.69
CA ILE A 201 -8.80 -10.56 1.75
C ILE A 201 -9.51 -9.30 1.26
N PHE A 202 -10.81 -9.24 1.48
CA PHE A 202 -11.62 -8.03 1.40
C PHE A 202 -11.97 -7.54 2.81
N MET A 203 -11.93 -6.23 3.02
CA MET A 203 -12.30 -5.61 4.30
C MET A 203 -13.20 -4.41 4.06
N LEU A 204 -14.18 -4.22 4.94
CA LEU A 204 -15.00 -3.01 4.98
C LEU A 204 -14.61 -2.14 6.17
N ARG A 205 -14.18 -0.91 5.87
CA ARG A 205 -14.05 0.15 6.85
C ARG A 205 -15.19 1.16 6.69
N VAL A 206 -15.80 1.53 7.81
CA VAL A 206 -16.82 2.57 7.88
C VAL A 206 -16.33 3.67 8.83
N ASP A 207 -16.26 4.91 8.34
CA ASP A 207 -16.18 6.06 9.23
C ASP A 207 -17.61 6.51 9.50
N SER A 208 -18.00 6.45 10.77
CA SER A 208 -19.39 6.63 11.20
C SER A 208 -19.89 8.08 11.12
N ASP A 209 -19.10 9.00 10.57
CA ASP A 209 -19.24 10.45 10.67
C ASP A 209 -20.67 10.94 10.47
N TYR A 210 -21.21 11.52 11.55
CA TYR A 210 -22.54 12.15 11.55
C TYR A 210 -23.68 11.20 11.12
N GLY A 211 -23.45 9.88 11.16
CA GLY A 211 -24.46 8.85 10.96
C GLY A 211 -25.66 9.04 11.89
N THR A 212 -26.87 8.99 11.34
CA THR A 212 -28.06 8.82 12.17
C THR A 212 -28.24 7.35 12.53
N PRO A 213 -28.97 7.02 13.61
CA PRO A 213 -29.26 5.62 13.95
C PRO A 213 -29.84 4.82 12.78
N GLU A 214 -30.73 5.41 11.98
CA GLU A 214 -31.36 4.75 10.84
C GLU A 214 -30.38 4.47 9.71
N ALA A 215 -29.51 5.43 9.39
CA ALA A 215 -28.49 5.26 8.35
C ALA A 215 -27.43 4.23 8.77
N VAL A 216 -27.03 4.24 10.05
CA VAL A 216 -26.11 3.26 10.62
C VAL A 216 -26.75 1.86 10.58
N GLN A 217 -27.99 1.71 11.07
CA GLN A 217 -28.68 0.42 11.08
C GLN A 217 -28.86 -0.12 9.67
N SER A 218 -29.27 0.71 8.71
CA SER A 218 -29.40 0.31 7.30
C SER A 218 -28.10 -0.24 6.71
N LEU A 219 -26.96 0.37 7.05
CA LEU A 219 -25.65 -0.12 6.61
C LEU A 219 -25.26 -1.43 7.33
N ILE A 220 -25.55 -1.55 8.63
CA ILE A 220 -25.36 -2.81 9.38
C ILE A 220 -26.19 -3.94 8.75
N ASP A 221 -27.47 -3.69 8.44
CA ASP A 221 -28.36 -4.66 7.81
C ASP A 221 -27.82 -5.09 6.43
N THR A 222 -27.28 -4.13 5.67
CA THR A 222 -26.62 -4.39 4.39
C THR A 222 -25.40 -5.29 4.58
N CYS A 223 -24.54 -5.01 5.56
CA CYS A 223 -23.38 -5.85 5.87
C CYS A 223 -23.79 -7.27 6.27
N GLN A 224 -24.82 -7.42 7.11
CA GLN A 224 -25.35 -8.72 7.54
C GLN A 224 -25.93 -9.51 6.38
N THR A 225 -26.65 -8.85 5.46
CA THR A 225 -27.21 -9.48 4.26
C THR A 225 -26.15 -10.17 3.40
N TYR A 226 -24.93 -9.62 3.36
CA TYR A 226 -23.81 -10.17 2.59
C TYR A 226 -22.77 -10.93 3.44
N GLU A 227 -23.05 -11.16 4.72
CA GLU A 227 -22.10 -11.77 5.68
C GLU A 227 -20.72 -11.06 5.67
N MET A 228 -20.78 -9.73 5.66
CA MET A 228 -19.63 -8.84 5.53
C MET A 228 -19.24 -8.28 6.91
N PRO A 229 -18.23 -8.83 7.59
CA PRO A 229 -17.71 -8.21 8.80
C PRO A 229 -17.17 -6.82 8.47
N SER A 230 -17.27 -5.92 9.45
CA SER A 230 -16.99 -4.50 9.22
C SER A 230 -16.24 -3.87 10.39
N THR A 231 -15.39 -2.89 10.09
CA THR A 231 -14.70 -2.09 11.10
C THR A 231 -15.24 -0.67 11.09
N TRP A 232 -15.78 -0.23 12.23
CA TRP A 232 -16.42 1.07 12.41
C TRP A 232 -15.54 1.98 13.24
N PHE A 233 -15.05 3.05 12.62
CA PHE A 233 -14.35 4.14 13.32
C PHE A 233 -15.40 5.13 13.84
N LEU A 234 -15.52 5.19 15.17
CA LEU A 234 -16.59 5.93 15.84
C LEU A 234 -16.24 7.39 16.13
N HIS A 235 -17.05 8.28 15.57
CA HIS A 235 -17.12 9.70 15.91
C HIS A 235 -18.09 9.87 17.08
N THR A 236 -17.59 9.83 18.32
CA THR A 236 -18.45 9.58 19.50
C THR A 236 -19.41 10.71 19.84
N GLU A 237 -19.11 11.98 19.53
CA GLU A 237 -20.03 13.11 19.75
C GLU A 237 -21.31 12.98 18.91
N ALA A 238 -21.21 12.45 17.68
CA ALA A 238 -22.38 12.24 16.82
C ALA A 238 -23.30 11.12 17.33
N HIS A 239 -22.77 10.17 18.10
CA HIS A 239 -23.46 8.94 18.47
C HIS A 239 -23.78 8.84 19.97
N LYS A 240 -23.69 9.96 20.67
CA LYS A 240 -23.81 10.04 22.11
C LYS A 240 -25.14 9.45 22.59
N GLY A 241 -25.07 8.48 23.51
CA GLY A 241 -26.24 7.85 24.12
C GLY A 241 -26.86 6.72 23.30
N TRP A 242 -26.22 6.30 22.19
CA TRP A 242 -26.65 5.14 21.41
C TRP A 242 -25.48 4.34 20.81
N LEU A 243 -24.29 4.41 21.42
CA LEU A 243 -23.12 3.61 21.00
C LEU A 243 -23.38 2.10 21.06
N ASP A 244 -24.36 1.65 21.86
CA ASP A 244 -24.79 0.25 21.94
C ASP A 244 -25.25 -0.32 20.59
N LEU A 245 -25.64 0.52 19.63
CA LEU A 245 -25.96 0.09 18.26
C LEU A 245 -24.79 -0.64 17.58
N PHE A 246 -23.56 -0.34 17.99
CA PHE A 246 -22.33 -0.95 17.45
C PHE A 246 -21.90 -2.21 18.20
N VAL A 247 -22.62 -2.64 19.25
CA VAL A 247 -22.33 -3.89 19.99
C VAL A 247 -22.87 -5.08 19.20
N ASN A 248 -22.04 -5.56 18.28
CA ASN A 248 -22.37 -6.67 17.38
C ASN A 248 -21.10 -7.52 17.13
N PRO A 249 -21.17 -8.86 17.18
CA PRO A 249 -20.02 -9.73 16.97
C PRO A 249 -19.36 -9.59 15.58
N ASP A 250 -20.11 -9.17 14.57
CA ASP A 250 -19.60 -8.96 13.19
C ASP A 250 -19.03 -7.55 12.98
N ILE A 251 -19.11 -6.70 14.01
CA ILE A 251 -18.62 -5.33 14.00
C ILE A 251 -17.38 -5.23 14.90
N GLU A 252 -16.28 -4.81 14.30
CA GLU A 252 -15.16 -4.27 15.05
C GLU A 252 -15.37 -2.77 15.29
N VAL A 253 -15.26 -2.33 16.55
CA VAL A 253 -15.27 -0.90 16.90
C VAL A 253 -13.85 -0.37 17.05
N ALA A 254 -13.58 0.78 16.42
CA ALA A 254 -12.34 1.54 16.44
C ALA A 254 -12.58 3.02 16.71
N VAL A 255 -11.54 3.77 17.06
CA VAL A 255 -11.65 5.17 17.50
C VAL A 255 -11.48 6.15 16.35
N HIS A 256 -12.42 7.08 16.19
CA HIS A 256 -12.31 8.22 15.25
C HIS A 256 -12.28 9.60 15.92
N GLY A 257 -12.24 9.62 17.25
CA GLY A 257 -12.22 10.84 18.06
C GLY A 257 -13.60 11.34 18.47
N VAL A 258 -13.63 12.22 19.49
CA VAL A 258 -14.89 12.76 20.00
C VAL A 258 -15.49 13.69 18.98
N ARG A 259 -14.69 14.62 18.48
CA ARG A 259 -15.03 15.52 17.38
C ARG A 259 -14.33 15.07 16.12
N HIS A 260 -14.99 15.24 14.98
CA HIS A 260 -14.43 15.02 13.66
C HIS A 260 -13.43 16.15 13.27
N GLN A 261 -12.31 16.22 14.00
CA GLN A 261 -11.24 17.22 13.87
C GLN A 261 -9.85 16.57 13.77
N SER A 262 -9.03 17.05 12.82
CA SER A 262 -7.62 16.64 12.65
C SER A 262 -6.66 17.82 12.56
N ARG A 263 -7.02 18.92 13.23
CA ARG A 263 -6.18 20.12 13.41
C ARG A 263 -6.21 20.52 14.88
N GLY A 264 -5.12 21.10 15.34
CA GLY A 264 -4.97 21.54 16.72
C GLY A 264 -3.55 21.27 17.22
N SER A 265 -3.32 21.55 18.50
CA SER A 265 -2.11 21.10 19.18
C SER A 265 -2.12 19.58 19.35
N THR A 266 -0.95 18.98 19.51
CA THR A 266 -0.80 17.55 19.83
C THR A 266 -1.67 17.15 21.03
N GLU A 267 -1.70 17.96 22.08
CA GLU A 267 -2.47 17.69 23.31
C GLU A 267 -3.98 17.71 23.05
N ALA A 268 -4.45 18.61 22.18
CA ALA A 268 -5.86 18.67 21.84
C ALA A 268 -6.29 17.44 21.03
N LEU A 269 -5.46 17.01 20.07
CA LEU A 269 -5.69 15.80 19.28
C LEU A 269 -5.64 14.54 20.16
N LEU A 270 -4.66 14.45 21.07
CA LEU A 270 -4.56 13.33 22.01
C LEU A 270 -5.80 13.25 22.90
N ARG A 271 -6.24 14.36 23.51
CA ARG A 271 -7.48 14.38 24.31
C ARG A 271 -8.70 13.95 23.49
N ASN A 272 -8.78 14.36 22.23
CA ASN A 272 -9.87 13.98 21.34
C ASN A 272 -9.96 12.46 21.12
N ILE A 273 -8.82 11.78 20.94
CA ILE A 273 -8.76 10.32 20.75
C ILE A 273 -8.98 9.57 22.07
N LEU A 274 -8.31 9.99 23.15
CA LEU A 274 -8.41 9.31 24.45
C LEU A 274 -9.82 9.40 25.05
N GLN A 275 -10.48 10.56 24.92
CA GLN A 275 -11.85 10.70 25.40
C GLN A 275 -12.82 9.83 24.60
N ALA A 276 -12.67 9.73 23.28
CA ALA A 276 -13.52 8.86 22.47
C ALA A 276 -13.35 7.39 22.82
N LYS A 277 -12.11 6.93 23.03
CA LYS A 277 -11.86 5.57 23.54
C LYS A 277 -12.57 5.32 24.86
N ALA A 278 -12.46 6.26 25.81
CA ALA A 278 -13.11 6.16 27.11
C ALA A 278 -14.65 6.20 27.02
N ASP A 279 -15.21 6.97 26.09
CA ASP A 279 -16.66 7.02 25.85
C ASP A 279 -17.19 5.68 25.32
N ILE A 280 -16.49 5.09 24.33
CA ILE A 280 -16.82 3.77 23.78
C ILE A 280 -16.75 2.71 24.88
N GLU A 281 -15.65 2.65 25.63
CA GLU A 281 -15.46 1.67 26.70
C GLU A 281 -16.52 1.77 27.80
N ARG A 282 -16.88 3.00 28.18
CA ARG A 282 -17.88 3.25 29.23
C ARG A 282 -19.30 2.89 28.79
N GLU A 283 -19.66 3.17 27.54
CA GLU A 283 -21.03 2.98 27.07
C GLU A 283 -21.29 1.56 26.55
N THR A 284 -20.27 0.86 26.04
CA THR A 284 -20.45 -0.43 25.32
C THR A 284 -19.69 -1.62 25.91
N ASP A 285 -18.83 -1.41 26.91
CA ASP A 285 -17.84 -2.38 27.41
C ASP A 285 -16.82 -2.89 26.37
N LEU A 286 -16.87 -2.40 25.13
CA LEU A 286 -15.93 -2.73 24.07
C LEU A 286 -14.59 -2.04 24.29
N LYS A 287 -13.50 -2.75 24.00
CA LYS A 287 -12.12 -2.22 24.09
C LYS A 287 -11.56 -2.00 22.68
N PRO A 288 -11.76 -0.81 22.08
CA PRO A 288 -11.28 -0.56 20.72
C PRO A 288 -9.75 -0.53 20.72
N VAL A 289 -9.15 -1.20 19.73
CA VAL A 289 -7.69 -1.29 19.53
C VAL A 289 -7.23 -0.65 18.22
N GLY A 290 -8.16 -0.20 17.38
CA GLY A 290 -7.89 0.56 16.17
C GLY A 290 -8.12 2.06 16.36
N VAL A 291 -7.39 2.89 15.60
CA VAL A 291 -7.59 4.35 15.55
C VAL A 291 -7.42 4.89 14.13
N ALA A 292 -8.20 5.89 13.76
CA ALA A 292 -7.97 6.67 12.55
C ALA A 292 -8.27 8.13 12.83
N MET A 293 -7.45 9.04 12.30
CA MET A 293 -7.68 10.47 12.44
C MET A 293 -8.75 10.95 11.43
N PRO A 294 -9.64 11.86 11.84
CA PRO A 294 -10.59 12.51 10.95
C PRO A 294 -9.96 13.03 9.65
N PHE A 295 -10.67 12.84 8.53
CA PHE A 295 -10.19 13.15 7.18
C PHE A 295 -8.92 12.36 6.77
N GLY A 296 -8.66 11.22 7.42
CA GLY A 296 -7.52 10.33 7.18
C GLY A 296 -6.17 11.02 7.21
N ARG A 297 -6.00 12.08 8.00
CA ARG A 297 -4.76 12.88 7.96
C ARG A 297 -3.60 12.20 8.69
N TYR A 298 -2.40 12.50 8.20
CA TYR A 298 -1.16 12.19 8.89
C TYR A 298 -0.18 13.36 8.77
N ASN A 299 0.41 13.78 9.90
CA ASN A 299 1.42 14.82 9.99
C ASN A 299 2.24 14.62 11.28
N SER A 300 3.23 15.47 11.53
CA SER A 300 4.10 15.36 12.70
C SER A 300 3.35 15.40 14.04
N GLN A 301 2.27 16.18 14.15
CA GLN A 301 1.46 16.24 15.38
C GLN A 301 0.69 14.95 15.60
N ILE A 302 0.12 14.38 14.54
CA ILE A 302 -0.61 13.11 14.57
C ILE A 302 0.34 11.95 14.88
N ALA A 303 1.52 11.92 14.25
CA ALA A 303 2.56 10.95 14.56
C ALA A 303 2.97 11.03 16.04
N GLU A 304 3.08 12.23 16.61
CA GLU A 304 3.34 12.39 18.03
C GLU A 304 2.20 11.89 18.92
N VAL A 305 0.93 12.14 18.56
CA VAL A 305 -0.21 11.56 19.28
C VAL A 305 -0.11 10.03 19.29
N TYR A 306 0.15 9.44 18.14
CA TYR A 306 0.30 8.00 18.00
C TYR A 306 1.47 7.43 18.81
N ARG A 307 2.60 8.13 18.89
CA ARG A 307 3.69 7.75 19.80
C ARG A 307 3.25 7.74 21.26
N GLN A 308 2.52 8.77 21.69
CA GLN A 308 2.06 8.87 23.08
C GLN A 308 1.01 7.81 23.45
N CYS A 309 0.18 7.37 22.50
CA CYS A 309 -0.86 6.36 22.72
C CYS A 309 -0.58 4.98 22.11
N ASN A 310 0.65 4.68 21.67
CA ASN A 310 0.99 3.42 21.00
C ASN A 310 0.65 2.18 21.83
N HIS A 311 0.74 2.27 23.16
CA HIS A 311 0.39 1.18 24.07
C HIS A 311 -1.12 0.88 24.17
N LEU A 312 -1.97 1.72 23.58
CA LEU A 312 -3.44 1.60 23.63
C LEU A 312 -4.04 1.08 22.33
N PHE A 313 -3.29 1.12 21.23
CA PHE A 313 -3.78 0.79 19.90
C PHE A 313 -2.84 -0.19 19.22
N ASP A 314 -3.39 -1.30 18.73
CA ASP A 314 -2.65 -2.29 17.96
C ASP A 314 -2.32 -1.77 16.56
N TYR A 315 -3.21 -0.91 16.02
CA TYR A 315 -3.09 -0.40 14.66
C TYR A 315 -3.75 0.97 14.49
N ALA A 316 -3.32 1.67 13.44
CA ALA A 316 -3.95 2.87 12.91
C ALA A 316 -4.25 2.70 11.41
N SER A 317 -5.17 3.50 10.85
CA SER A 317 -5.53 3.40 9.42
C SER A 317 -5.76 4.78 8.79
N ASP A 318 -4.68 5.50 8.50
CA ASP A 318 -4.77 6.83 7.87
C ASP A 318 -4.31 6.79 6.41
N PHE A 319 -5.21 7.06 5.46
CA PHE A 319 -4.83 7.17 4.04
C PHE A 319 -3.90 8.35 3.72
N GLY A 320 -3.79 9.31 4.64
CA GLY A 320 -2.83 10.40 4.57
C GLY A 320 -1.41 9.98 4.89
N PHE A 321 -1.21 8.78 5.45
CA PHE A 321 0.10 8.15 5.62
C PHE A 321 0.42 7.18 4.47
N ASP A 322 -0.47 6.23 4.18
CA ASP A 322 -0.33 5.31 3.04
C ASP A 322 -1.69 4.76 2.58
N SER A 323 -1.77 4.36 1.32
CA SER A 323 -3.00 3.91 0.66
C SER A 323 -2.75 2.77 -0.32
N ASP A 324 -3.72 1.86 -0.46
CA ASP A 324 -3.67 0.72 -1.39
C ASP A 324 -2.34 -0.09 -1.27
N ASN A 325 -1.91 -0.34 -0.04
CA ASN A 325 -0.64 -1.01 0.27
C ASN A 325 -0.79 -2.02 1.42
N LEU A 326 0.30 -2.71 1.77
CA LEU A 326 0.35 -3.66 2.87
C LEU A 326 0.65 -2.96 4.21
N PRO A 327 0.21 -3.52 5.36
CA PRO A 327 0.49 -2.89 6.64
C PRO A 327 1.98 -2.76 6.94
N HIS A 328 2.35 -1.72 7.68
CA HIS A 328 3.73 -1.48 8.09
C HIS A 328 3.80 -0.44 9.22
N TRP A 329 4.91 -0.47 9.97
CA TRP A 329 5.16 0.50 11.02
C TRP A 329 5.83 1.76 10.43
N PRO A 330 5.30 2.97 10.69
CA PRO A 330 6.01 4.20 10.37
C PRO A 330 7.39 4.25 11.05
N ASN A 331 7.43 3.81 12.32
CA ASN A 331 8.62 3.56 13.13
C ASN A 331 8.24 2.68 14.33
N ASP A 332 9.23 2.29 15.14
CA ASP A 332 9.08 1.38 16.29
C ASP A 332 8.23 1.93 17.45
N HIS A 333 7.85 3.20 17.40
CA HIS A 333 7.10 3.88 18.45
C HIS A 333 5.67 4.24 18.04
N GLU A 334 5.26 3.93 16.82
CA GLU A 334 3.90 4.18 16.33
C GLU A 334 3.15 2.85 16.13
N PRO A 335 1.81 2.85 16.21
CA PRO A 335 1.02 1.65 15.95
C PRO A 335 1.18 1.21 14.48
N LEU A 336 0.85 -0.05 14.20
CA LEU A 336 0.89 -0.58 12.84
C LEU A 336 -0.05 0.24 11.95
N GLN A 337 0.44 0.86 10.88
CA GLN A 337 -0.43 1.51 9.91
C GLN A 337 -0.98 0.45 8.95
N VAL A 338 -2.30 0.45 8.79
CA VAL A 338 -3.06 -0.41 7.88
C VAL A 338 -3.62 0.48 6.75
N PRO A 339 -2.97 0.48 5.58
CA PRO A 339 -3.38 1.29 4.43
C PRO A 339 -4.77 0.92 3.93
N ILE A 340 -5.52 1.93 3.50
CA ILE A 340 -6.93 1.87 3.10
C ILE A 340 -7.07 2.48 1.70
N HIS A 341 -8.11 2.11 0.95
CA HIS A 341 -8.44 2.84 -0.27
C HIS A 341 -9.00 4.24 0.08
N PRO A 342 -8.41 5.35 -0.41
CA PRO A 342 -8.72 6.69 0.07
C PRO A 342 -10.06 7.23 -0.44
N ILE A 343 -10.68 6.58 -1.43
CA ILE A 343 -11.92 7.05 -2.05
C ILE A 343 -13.09 6.22 -1.56
N CYS A 344 -14.12 6.89 -1.07
CA CYS A 344 -15.45 6.31 -0.84
C CYS A 344 -16.42 6.73 -1.97
N PRO A 345 -17.58 6.06 -2.15
CA PRO A 345 -18.62 6.52 -3.07
C PRO A 345 -18.99 8.00 -2.91
N GLY A 346 -19.08 8.49 -1.67
CA GLY A 346 -19.40 9.90 -1.42
C GLY A 346 -18.30 10.89 -1.86
N SER A 347 -17.08 10.44 -2.13
CA SER A 347 -16.01 11.28 -2.71
C SER A 347 -16.39 11.80 -4.10
N PHE A 348 -17.31 11.13 -4.79
CA PHE A 348 -17.80 11.50 -6.11
C PHE A 348 -18.87 12.60 -6.11
N ARG A 349 -19.39 13.01 -4.94
CA ARG A 349 -20.45 14.02 -4.81
C ARG A 349 -20.18 15.34 -5.54
N ARG A 350 -18.91 15.71 -5.70
CA ARG A 350 -18.47 16.95 -6.37
C ARG A 350 -18.02 16.72 -7.81
N THR A 351 -18.25 15.52 -8.35
CA THR A 351 -17.88 15.14 -9.71
C THR A 351 -19.11 15.04 -10.59
N LYS A 352 -18.91 14.91 -11.90
CA LYS A 352 -19.95 14.60 -12.88
C LYS A 352 -20.11 13.10 -13.13
N ALA A 353 -19.53 12.25 -12.27
CA ALA A 353 -19.61 10.80 -12.43
C ALA A 353 -21.05 10.31 -12.25
N THR A 354 -21.47 9.39 -13.12
CA THR A 354 -22.75 8.69 -12.99
C THR A 354 -22.63 7.56 -11.97
N GLU A 355 -23.76 7.02 -11.49
CA GLU A 355 -23.76 5.85 -10.61
C GLU A 355 -23.00 4.66 -11.24
N GLN A 356 -23.16 4.45 -12.54
CA GLN A 356 -22.47 3.41 -13.30
C GLN A 356 -20.94 3.64 -13.34
N ASP A 357 -20.49 4.89 -13.41
CA ASP A 357 -19.07 5.23 -13.34
C ASP A 357 -18.48 4.88 -11.98
N ILE A 358 -19.21 5.20 -10.90
CA ILE A 358 -18.80 4.94 -9.52
C ILE A 358 -18.76 3.43 -9.25
N GLN A 359 -19.79 2.70 -9.65
CA GLN A 359 -19.84 1.23 -9.57
C GLN A 359 -18.66 0.59 -10.29
N ARG A 360 -18.45 0.97 -11.56
CA ARG A 360 -17.33 0.46 -12.38
C ARG A 360 -15.98 0.74 -11.73
N PHE A 361 -15.77 1.93 -11.18
CA PHE A 361 -14.51 2.27 -10.51
C PHE A 361 -14.18 1.30 -9.38
N PHE A 362 -15.12 1.03 -8.48
CA PHE A 362 -14.86 0.14 -7.35
C PHE A 362 -14.72 -1.33 -7.76
N LEU A 363 -15.48 -1.79 -8.76
CA LEU A 363 -15.31 -3.12 -9.33
C LEU A 363 -13.93 -3.28 -9.99
N GLU A 364 -13.45 -2.26 -10.70
CA GLU A 364 -12.10 -2.25 -11.29
C GLU A 364 -11.00 -2.24 -10.20
N LYS A 365 -11.17 -1.48 -9.12
CA LYS A 365 -10.23 -1.48 -7.98
C LYS A 365 -10.13 -2.87 -7.35
N TRP A 366 -11.28 -3.50 -7.11
CA TRP A 366 -11.32 -4.85 -6.56
C TRP A 366 -10.66 -5.87 -7.49
N ALA A 367 -10.97 -5.84 -8.80
CA ALA A 367 -10.37 -6.74 -9.78
C ALA A 367 -8.83 -6.58 -9.86
N LYS A 368 -8.33 -5.34 -9.78
CA LYS A 368 -6.89 -5.08 -9.74
C LYS A 368 -6.25 -5.61 -8.46
N ALA A 369 -6.85 -5.39 -7.30
CA ALA A 369 -6.36 -5.93 -6.03
C ALA A 369 -6.27 -7.47 -6.06
N MET A 370 -7.32 -8.13 -6.58
CA MET A 370 -7.32 -9.58 -6.83
C MET A 370 -6.19 -10.02 -7.76
N THR A 371 -5.99 -9.33 -8.88
CA THR A 371 -4.91 -9.66 -9.84
C THR A 371 -3.52 -9.50 -9.24
N ARG A 372 -3.34 -8.53 -8.33
CA ARG A 372 -2.07 -8.29 -7.63
C ARG A 372 -1.86 -9.23 -6.44
N GLY A 373 -2.88 -10.00 -6.05
CA GLY A 373 -2.85 -10.77 -4.80
C GLY A 373 -2.73 -9.87 -3.58
N GLU A 374 -3.38 -8.71 -3.60
CA GLU A 374 -3.33 -7.67 -2.57
C GLU A 374 -4.69 -7.47 -1.92
N PRO A 375 -4.72 -7.13 -0.61
CA PRO A 375 -5.97 -6.90 0.07
C PRO A 375 -6.63 -5.64 -0.47
N PHE A 376 -7.96 -5.59 -0.40
CA PHE A 376 -8.72 -4.38 -0.68
C PHE A 376 -9.55 -4.00 0.54
N ILE A 377 -9.26 -2.83 1.10
CA ILE A 377 -10.05 -2.26 2.17
C ILE A 377 -10.93 -1.17 1.55
N PHE A 378 -12.22 -1.48 1.42
CA PHE A 378 -13.23 -0.56 0.91
C PHE A 378 -13.69 0.37 2.04
N TYR A 379 -13.89 1.64 1.70
CA TYR A 379 -14.18 2.71 2.65
C TYR A 379 -15.55 3.34 2.39
N HIS A 380 -16.36 3.53 3.44
CA HIS A 380 -17.69 4.12 3.33
C HIS A 380 -18.09 4.99 4.54
N HIS A 381 -19.19 5.76 4.39
CA HIS A 381 -19.83 6.50 5.48
C HIS A 381 -21.36 6.32 5.41
N PRO A 382 -22.07 6.16 6.54
CA PRO A 382 -23.51 5.86 6.54
C PRO A 382 -24.38 6.93 5.85
N MET A 383 -24.01 8.22 6.01
CA MET A 383 -24.78 9.34 5.43
C MET A 383 -24.42 9.64 3.98
N GLN A 384 -23.56 8.83 3.37
CA GLN A 384 -23.12 8.99 1.99
C GLN A 384 -23.80 7.94 1.13
N GLY A 385 -24.65 8.35 0.18
CA GLY A 385 -25.22 7.43 -0.79
C GLY A 385 -24.11 6.61 -1.46
N ASP A 386 -24.34 5.31 -1.62
CA ASP A 386 -23.35 4.39 -2.14
C ASP A 386 -23.42 4.22 -3.68
N SER A 387 -24.41 4.81 -4.33
CA SER A 387 -24.62 4.71 -5.78
C SER A 387 -24.74 3.27 -6.29
N GLY A 388 -25.26 2.34 -5.47
CA GLY A 388 -25.39 0.91 -5.79
C GLY A 388 -24.07 0.13 -5.68
N VAL A 389 -22.98 0.76 -5.21
CA VAL A 389 -21.68 0.12 -5.07
C VAL A 389 -21.73 -1.01 -4.04
N LEU A 390 -22.41 -0.80 -2.90
CA LEU A 390 -22.44 -1.80 -1.83
C LEU A 390 -23.08 -3.10 -2.34
N GLN A 391 -24.23 -3.00 -3.00
CA GLN A 391 -24.92 -4.15 -3.56
C GLN A 391 -24.05 -4.92 -4.58
N GLN A 392 -23.43 -4.20 -5.53
CA GLN A 392 -22.65 -4.87 -6.58
C GLN A 392 -21.34 -5.44 -6.08
N LEU A 393 -20.58 -4.66 -5.30
CA LEU A 393 -19.28 -5.07 -4.79
C LEU A 393 -19.42 -6.16 -3.74
N PHE A 394 -20.36 -6.05 -2.80
CA PHE A 394 -20.53 -7.07 -1.75
C PHE A 394 -21.14 -8.34 -2.33
N GLY A 395 -22.06 -8.24 -3.29
CA GLY A 395 -22.56 -9.41 -4.03
C GLY A 395 -21.42 -10.17 -4.71
N LEU A 396 -20.53 -9.47 -5.41
CA LEU A 396 -19.37 -10.08 -6.04
C LEU A 396 -18.40 -10.71 -5.02
N VAL A 397 -18.09 -10.00 -3.92
CA VAL A 397 -17.18 -10.51 -2.88
C VAL A 397 -17.78 -11.73 -2.18
N SER A 398 -19.08 -11.72 -1.87
CA SER A 398 -19.79 -12.84 -1.25
C SER A 398 -19.80 -14.07 -2.17
N GLU A 399 -20.04 -13.90 -3.48
CA GLU A 399 -19.90 -14.97 -4.47
C GLU A 399 -18.48 -15.55 -4.47
N GLN A 400 -17.45 -14.70 -4.52
CA GLN A 400 -16.06 -15.14 -4.50
C GLN A 400 -15.68 -15.84 -3.18
N LYS A 401 -16.22 -15.38 -2.05
CA LYS A 401 -16.03 -16.00 -0.72
C LYS A 401 -16.62 -17.40 -0.69
N SER A 402 -17.84 -17.59 -1.20
CA SER A 402 -18.49 -18.92 -1.30
C SER A 402 -17.70 -19.93 -2.15
N ARG A 403 -16.83 -19.43 -3.04
CA ARG A 403 -15.95 -20.23 -3.90
C ARG A 403 -14.55 -20.44 -3.31
N GLY A 404 -14.28 -19.93 -2.10
CA GLY A 404 -12.98 -20.01 -1.43
C GLY A 404 -11.88 -19.16 -2.09
N LEU A 405 -12.26 -18.14 -2.87
CA LEU A 405 -11.30 -17.28 -3.58
C LEU A 405 -10.85 -16.08 -2.74
N VAL A 406 -11.66 -15.65 -1.78
CA VAL A 406 -11.42 -14.49 -0.93
C VAL A 406 -11.98 -14.74 0.47
N GLU A 407 -11.34 -14.17 1.49
CA GLU A 407 -11.86 -14.09 2.84
C GLU A 407 -12.34 -12.66 3.16
N THR A 408 -13.33 -12.53 4.05
CA THR A 408 -13.79 -11.21 4.53
C THR A 408 -13.41 -11.03 5.98
N TRP A 409 -12.58 -10.03 6.27
CA TRP A 409 -12.04 -9.78 7.61
C TRP A 409 -12.35 -8.35 8.09
N THR A 410 -12.24 -8.16 9.40
CA THR A 410 -12.10 -6.85 10.04
C THR A 410 -10.66 -6.36 9.94
N VAL A 411 -10.46 -5.05 10.07
CA VAL A 411 -9.12 -4.44 10.04
C VAL A 411 -8.27 -4.94 11.21
N LYS A 412 -8.85 -5.19 12.39
CA LYS A 412 -8.17 -5.82 13.54
C LYS A 412 -7.66 -7.21 13.24
N GLN A 413 -8.45 -8.06 12.57
CA GLN A 413 -7.99 -9.40 12.19
C GLN A 413 -6.78 -9.31 11.25
N TRP A 414 -6.82 -8.38 10.29
CA TRP A 414 -5.70 -8.15 9.37
C TRP A 414 -4.46 -7.61 10.09
N ALA A 415 -4.61 -6.65 11.01
CA ALA A 415 -3.52 -6.12 11.82
C ALA A 415 -2.89 -7.17 12.74
N ALA A 416 -3.71 -8.00 13.40
CA ALA A 416 -3.26 -9.08 14.27
C ALA A 416 -2.46 -10.12 13.48
N TRP A 417 -2.96 -10.54 12.32
CA TRP A 417 -2.22 -11.42 11.41
C TRP A 417 -0.91 -10.81 10.97
N TRP A 418 -0.93 -9.55 10.55
CA TRP A 418 0.28 -8.91 10.04
C TRP A 418 1.36 -8.81 11.11
N THR A 419 0.96 -8.56 12.35
CA THR A 419 1.85 -8.56 13.51
C THR A 419 2.43 -9.96 13.75
N HIS A 420 1.61 -11.01 13.70
CA HIS A 420 2.06 -12.39 13.81
C HIS A 420 3.05 -12.76 12.70
N ARG A 421 2.67 -12.52 11.43
CA ARG A 421 3.50 -12.72 10.24
C ARG A 421 4.86 -12.02 10.36
N SER A 422 4.87 -10.78 10.84
CA SER A 422 6.09 -9.99 10.93
C SER A 422 7.10 -10.59 11.93
N ARG A 423 6.63 -11.27 12.98
CA ARG A 423 7.46 -11.91 14.01
C ARG A 423 7.92 -13.34 13.67
N ALA A 424 7.26 -14.01 12.73
CA ALA A 424 7.61 -15.37 12.33
C ALA A 424 9.05 -15.44 11.77
N MET A 425 9.80 -16.46 12.16
CA MET A 425 11.17 -16.69 11.67
C MET A 425 11.19 -17.90 10.72
N PRO A 426 12.14 -17.97 9.77
CA PRO A 426 12.33 -19.15 8.95
C PRO A 426 12.54 -20.37 9.86
N HIS A 427 11.78 -21.45 9.62
CA HIS A 427 11.93 -22.75 10.28
C HIS A 427 11.51 -22.85 11.76
N HIS A 428 10.87 -21.83 12.35
CA HIS A 428 10.46 -21.87 13.76
C HIS A 428 8.95 -22.01 14.02
N ASP A 429 8.11 -22.10 12.98
CA ASP A 429 6.66 -22.24 13.16
C ASP A 429 6.22 -23.71 13.19
N GLU A 430 6.43 -24.36 14.33
CA GLU A 430 5.72 -25.55 14.77
C GLU A 430 4.43 -25.14 15.50
N LEU A 431 3.41 -24.78 14.72
CA LEU A 431 2.02 -24.86 15.20
C LEU A 431 1.27 -25.76 14.21
N GLU A 432 1.52 -27.07 14.31
CA GLU A 432 0.71 -28.06 13.59
C GLU A 432 -0.77 -27.83 13.96
N GLY A 433 -1.58 -27.45 12.96
CA GLY A 433 -3.03 -27.28 13.11
C GLY A 433 -3.55 -25.85 13.36
N SER A 434 -2.71 -24.80 13.38
CA SER A 434 -3.21 -23.41 13.46
C SER A 434 -3.65 -22.88 12.09
N PRO A 435 -4.85 -22.28 11.94
CA PRO A 435 -5.28 -21.61 10.70
C PRO A 435 -4.47 -20.33 10.40
N TRP A 436 -3.60 -19.89 11.32
CA TRP A 436 -2.75 -18.71 11.18
C TRP A 436 -1.28 -19.08 10.90
N ARG A 437 -1.04 -20.07 10.05
CA ARG A 437 0.32 -20.50 9.74
C ARG A 437 0.97 -19.56 8.72
N VAL A 438 2.19 -19.10 9.01
CA VAL A 438 3.01 -18.34 8.07
C VAL A 438 3.70 -19.30 7.11
N LYS A 439 3.44 -19.11 5.81
CA LYS A 439 4.09 -19.88 4.75
C LYS A 439 5.26 -19.09 4.15
N TRP A 440 6.35 -19.80 3.91
CA TRP A 440 7.48 -19.29 3.12
C TRP A 440 7.34 -19.79 1.70
N ILE A 441 7.47 -18.89 0.73
CA ILE A 441 7.40 -19.20 -0.69
C ILE A 441 8.71 -18.88 -1.39
N LYS A 442 9.01 -19.69 -2.40
CA LYS A 442 10.10 -19.47 -3.34
C LYS A 442 9.50 -18.90 -4.62
N GLU A 443 9.92 -17.70 -4.97
CA GLU A 443 9.56 -17.09 -6.25
C GLU A 443 10.72 -17.27 -7.22
N ASP A 444 10.52 -18.18 -8.17
CA ASP A 444 11.48 -18.59 -9.20
C ASP A 444 11.15 -17.98 -10.59
N SER A 445 10.07 -17.21 -10.67
CA SER A 445 9.60 -16.59 -11.90
C SER A 445 8.77 -15.34 -11.59
N LEU A 446 8.70 -14.42 -12.55
CA LEU A 446 7.78 -13.30 -12.49
C LEU A 446 6.33 -13.81 -12.65
N PRO A 447 5.33 -13.14 -12.03
CA PRO A 447 3.93 -13.42 -12.31
C PRO A 447 3.68 -13.36 -13.82
N ARG A 448 3.10 -14.41 -14.41
CA ARG A 448 2.69 -14.38 -15.82
C ARG A 448 1.46 -13.48 -15.93
N PRO A 449 1.35 -12.62 -16.96
CA PRO A 449 0.09 -11.96 -17.27
C PRO A 449 -0.99 -13.04 -17.42
N LEU A 450 -2.11 -12.90 -16.72
CA LEU A 450 -3.25 -13.81 -16.86
C LEU A 450 -3.65 -13.84 -18.35
N SER A 451 -3.46 -14.99 -18.99
CA SER A 451 -3.84 -15.17 -20.39
C SER A 451 -5.32 -15.51 -20.48
N GLY A 452 -6.11 -14.58 -21.02
CA GLY A 452 -7.19 -14.80 -21.98
C GLY A 452 -8.48 -15.55 -21.59
N GLU A 453 -8.46 -16.53 -20.68
CA GLU A 453 -9.64 -17.40 -20.49
C GLU A 453 -10.17 -17.50 -19.04
N ASP A 454 -9.39 -17.11 -18.03
CA ASP A 454 -9.85 -17.05 -16.62
C ASP A 454 -10.51 -15.70 -16.23
N LEU A 455 -10.66 -14.78 -17.18
CA LEU A 455 -11.23 -13.43 -16.98
C LEU A 455 -12.64 -13.32 -17.57
N SER A 456 -13.57 -14.16 -17.12
CA SER A 456 -14.99 -14.04 -17.52
C SER A 456 -15.70 -12.79 -16.97
N VAL A 457 -15.00 -11.95 -16.20
CA VAL A 457 -15.43 -10.56 -15.90
C VAL A 457 -14.80 -9.65 -16.95
N ARG A 458 -15.52 -9.47 -18.07
CA ARG A 458 -15.23 -8.61 -19.24
C ARG A 458 -14.02 -7.67 -19.09
N ALA A 459 -12.84 -8.17 -19.44
CA ALA A 459 -11.63 -7.37 -19.60
C ALA A 459 -11.61 -6.69 -20.99
N TYR A 460 -11.23 -5.43 -20.99
CA TYR A 460 -10.93 -4.62 -22.17
C TYR A 460 -9.82 -5.28 -23.02
N SER A 461 -10.13 -5.61 -24.28
CA SER A 461 -9.14 -6.06 -25.26
C SER A 461 -8.35 -4.86 -25.80
N PRO A 462 -7.03 -4.76 -25.60
CA PRO A 462 -6.25 -3.75 -26.31
C PRO A 462 -6.04 -4.20 -27.77
N PRO A 463 -6.29 -3.33 -28.77
CA PRO A 463 -6.11 -3.67 -30.18
C PRO A 463 -4.64 -3.87 -30.57
N LYS A 464 -4.46 -4.66 -31.63
CA LYS A 464 -3.20 -5.09 -32.24
C LYS A 464 -2.38 -3.89 -32.74
N ASN A 465 -1.51 -3.33 -31.89
CA ASN A 465 -0.19 -2.74 -32.18
C ASN A 465 0.16 -1.64 -31.13
N PRO A 466 0.71 -2.02 -29.97
CA PRO A 466 0.94 -1.10 -28.85
C PRO A 466 2.13 -0.15 -29.07
N PHE A 467 2.98 -0.30 -30.09
CA PHE A 467 4.21 0.52 -30.16
C PHE A 467 4.01 1.93 -30.75
N ARG A 468 2.96 2.17 -31.54
CA ARG A 468 2.81 3.45 -32.29
C ARG A 468 2.05 4.56 -31.57
N GLN A 469 1.25 4.26 -30.53
CA GLN A 469 0.54 5.29 -29.75
C GLN A 469 1.28 5.73 -28.47
N TRP A 470 2.24 4.94 -27.97
CA TRP A 470 3.00 5.27 -26.75
C TRP A 470 3.92 6.49 -26.89
N LYS A 471 4.30 6.83 -28.14
CA LYS A 471 5.03 8.06 -28.43
C LYS A 471 4.14 9.31 -28.36
N ALA A 472 2.82 9.18 -28.55
CA ALA A 472 1.88 10.30 -28.46
C ALA A 472 1.47 10.61 -27.01
N ILE A 473 1.31 9.57 -26.17
CA ILE A 473 0.88 9.73 -24.76
C ILE A 473 1.98 10.38 -23.90
N ILE A 474 3.25 10.02 -24.12
CA ILE A 474 4.38 10.62 -23.39
C ILE A 474 4.69 12.06 -23.85
N LEU A 475 4.32 12.42 -25.09
CA LEU A 475 4.56 13.76 -25.62
C LEU A 475 3.47 14.78 -25.22
N ASP A 476 2.25 14.34 -24.92
CA ASP A 476 1.19 15.21 -24.37
C ASP A 476 1.34 15.45 -22.86
N GLU A 477 1.84 14.48 -22.08
CA GLU A 477 2.08 14.66 -20.63
C GLU A 477 3.33 15.50 -20.30
N LEU A 478 4.21 15.74 -21.27
CA LEU A 478 5.33 16.67 -21.15
C LEU A 478 4.95 18.12 -21.47
N GLY A 479 3.65 18.43 -21.47
CA GLY A 479 3.05 19.75 -21.66
C GLY A 479 3.90 20.89 -21.13
N GLN A 480 4.79 21.36 -22.00
CA GLN A 480 5.46 22.62 -21.87
C GLN A 480 4.36 23.68 -21.86
N ARG A 481 4.11 24.27 -20.70
CA ARG A 481 3.77 25.69 -20.70
C ARG A 481 5.06 26.44 -20.99
N THR A 482 5.43 26.52 -22.27
CA THR A 482 6.04 27.76 -22.74
C THR A 482 4.99 28.86 -22.60
N GLN A 483 5.43 30.03 -22.15
CA GLN A 483 4.69 31.27 -22.42
C GLN A 483 4.39 31.39 -23.90
#